data_AF-A0A6C0DDP2-F1
#
_entry.id   AF-A0A6C0DDP2-F1
#
_cell.length_a   1.000
_cell.length_b   1.000
_cell.length_c   1.000
_cell.angle_alpha   90.00
_cell.angle_beta   90.00
_cell.angle_gamma   90.00
#
_symmetry.space_group_name_H-M   'P 1'
#
loop_
_entity.id
_entity.type
_entity.pdbx_description
1 polymer ?
#
loop_
_entity_poly.entity_id
_entity_poly.type
_entity_poly.pdbx_seq_one_letter_code
_entity_poly.pdbx_strand_id
1 'polypeptide(L)'
;MAQQLNPNNYSTINEEINTLLTSGAYSGITFTLYTDSNKTTIVTTESGPVQNETISQISHTNSYTDTNNQLVPSTLTLYFNDDTSITVTDGVENYWYVLSGIVFQPRSFGTA
;
A
#
# COMPACT_ATOMS: atom_id res chain seq x y z
N MET A 1 -6.92 -1.06 -14.14
CA MET A 1 -6.82 0.31 -13.60
C MET A 1 -6.18 0.25 -12.22
N ALA A 2 -5.71 1.36 -11.66
CA ALA A 2 -5.27 1.40 -10.27
C ALA A 2 -6.49 1.60 -9.35
N GLN A 3 -6.46 0.99 -8.16
CA GLN A 3 -7.51 1.14 -7.17
C GLN A 3 -7.25 2.38 -6.31
N GLN A 4 -8.29 3.07 -5.86
CA GLN A 4 -8.08 4.25 -5.01
C GLN A 4 -7.58 3.83 -3.62
N LEU A 5 -6.47 4.42 -3.20
CA LEU A 5 -5.92 4.28 -1.87
C LEU A 5 -6.70 5.23 -0.95
N ASN A 6 -7.69 4.70 -0.24
CA ASN A 6 -8.53 5.45 0.69
C ASN A 6 -8.75 4.61 1.97
N PRO A 7 -8.76 5.24 3.16
CA PRO A 7 -9.13 4.57 4.42
C PRO A 7 -10.40 3.72 4.35
N ASN A 8 -11.44 4.18 3.64
CA ASN A 8 -12.69 3.46 3.43
C ASN A 8 -12.52 2.14 2.66
N ASN A 9 -11.45 2.00 1.87
CA ASN A 9 -11.12 0.78 1.11
C ASN A 9 -10.15 -0.14 1.87
N TYR A 10 -9.81 0.16 3.13
CA TYR A 10 -8.85 -0.61 3.91
C TYR A 10 -9.17 -2.11 3.96
N SER A 11 -10.43 -2.49 4.17
CA SER A 11 -10.84 -3.90 4.22
C SER A 11 -10.51 -4.63 2.92
N THR A 12 -10.81 -3.99 1.78
CA THR A 12 -10.54 -4.53 0.45
C THR A 12 -9.04 -4.66 0.21
N ILE A 13 -8.25 -3.63 0.55
CA ILE A 13 -6.78 -3.67 0.43
C ILE A 13 -6.21 -4.85 1.24
N ASN A 14 -6.69 -5.00 2.48
CA ASN A 14 -6.23 -6.07 3.36
C ASN A 14 -6.61 -7.46 2.83
N GLU A 15 -7.81 -7.62 2.27
CA GLU A 15 -8.23 -8.87 1.62
C GLU A 15 -7.39 -9.19 0.38
N GLU A 16 -7.11 -8.20 -0.48
CA GLU A 16 -6.24 -8.38 -1.66
C GLU A 16 -4.83 -8.82 -1.26
N ILE A 17 -4.25 -8.19 -0.23
CA ILE A 17 -2.94 -8.55 0.32
C ILE A 17 -2.95 -9.96 0.86
N ASN A 18 -3.94 -10.31 1.69
CA ASN A 18 -4.06 -11.66 2.23
C ASN A 18 -4.25 -12.69 1.12
N THR A 19 -5.02 -12.39 0.08
CA THR A 19 -5.22 -13.28 -1.08
C THR A 19 -3.90 -13.54 -1.81
N LEU A 20 -3.09 -12.49 -2.03
CA LEU A 20 -1.79 -12.63 -2.66
C LEU A 20 -0.80 -13.44 -1.79
N LEU A 21 -0.69 -13.14 -0.49
CA LEU A 21 0.22 -13.87 0.41
C LEU A 21 -0.18 -15.32 0.61
N THR A 22 -1.49 -15.62 0.67
CA THR A 22 -1.98 -16.99 0.88
C THR A 22 -1.99 -17.85 -0.38
N SER A 23 -1.82 -17.25 -1.57
CA SER A 23 -1.76 -17.99 -2.84
C SER A 23 -0.59 -18.99 -2.92
N GLY A 24 0.46 -18.80 -2.11
CA GLY A 24 1.68 -19.61 -2.14
C GLY A 24 2.58 -19.36 -3.37
N ALA A 25 2.17 -18.49 -4.30
CA ALA A 25 2.91 -18.16 -5.52
C ALA A 25 3.95 -17.03 -5.31
N TYR A 26 3.80 -16.26 -4.22
CA TYR A 26 4.56 -15.03 -4.00
C TYR A 26 5.31 -15.07 -2.66
N SER A 27 6.55 -14.60 -2.68
CA SER A 27 7.39 -14.44 -1.48
C SER A 27 7.19 -13.10 -0.77
N GLY A 28 6.43 -12.19 -1.38
CA GLY A 28 6.15 -10.85 -0.86
C GLY A 28 5.24 -10.08 -1.80
N ILE A 29 4.88 -8.86 -1.39
CA ILE A 29 4.00 -7.97 -2.14
C ILE A 29 4.66 -6.60 -2.24
N THR A 30 4.58 -6.01 -3.43
CA THR A 30 4.99 -4.64 -3.68
C THR A 30 3.79 -3.75 -4.00
N PHE A 31 3.91 -2.50 -3.60
CA PHE A 31 3.01 -1.41 -3.93
C PHE A 31 3.65 -0.50 -4.97
N THR A 32 2.86 -0.08 -5.94
CA THR A 32 3.18 1.09 -6.76
C THR A 32 2.06 2.11 -6.59
N LEU A 33 2.41 3.34 -6.24
CA LEU A 33 1.44 4.42 -6.04
C LEU A 33 1.46 5.40 -7.21
N TYR A 34 0.27 5.87 -7.56
CA TYR A 34 0.01 6.80 -8.64
C TYR A 34 -0.84 7.98 -8.15
N THR A 35 -0.68 9.13 -8.79
CA THR A 35 -1.52 10.32 -8.54
C THR A 35 -2.83 10.26 -9.33
N ASP A 36 -3.05 9.22 -10.12
CA ASP A 36 -4.24 9.05 -10.95
C ASP A 36 -4.58 7.56 -11.18
N SER A 37 -5.86 7.28 -11.48
CA SER A 37 -6.38 5.93 -11.71
C SER A 37 -5.89 5.27 -13.02
N ASN A 38 -5.40 6.08 -13.96
CA ASN A 38 -4.90 5.64 -15.27
C ASN A 38 -3.43 5.21 -15.22
N LYS A 39 -2.77 5.31 -14.06
CA LYS A 39 -1.37 4.92 -13.83
C LYS A 39 -0.38 5.77 -14.66
N THR A 40 -0.67 7.06 -14.85
CA THR A 40 0.19 7.91 -15.67
C THR A 40 1.36 8.49 -14.90
N THR A 41 1.15 8.86 -13.63
CA THR A 41 2.15 9.55 -12.82
C THR A 41 2.35 8.82 -11.49
N ILE A 42 3.60 8.45 -11.21
CA ILE A 42 3.99 7.79 -9.95
C ILE A 42 4.10 8.81 -8.83
N VAL A 43 3.67 8.44 -7.63
CA VAL A 43 3.84 9.26 -6.43
C VAL A 43 5.30 9.24 -6.01
N THR A 44 5.87 10.41 -5.76
CA THR A 44 7.25 10.57 -5.29
C THR A 44 7.24 11.17 -3.89
N THR A 45 7.89 10.50 -2.93
CA THR A 45 8.13 11.01 -1.58
C THR A 45 9.52 11.64 -1.49
N GLU A 46 9.89 12.17 -0.33
CA GLU A 46 11.25 12.68 -0.08
C GLU A 46 12.34 11.61 -0.27
N SER A 47 11.98 10.33 -0.09
CA SER A 47 12.89 9.18 -0.27
C SER A 47 12.97 8.70 -1.72
N GLY A 48 12.02 9.07 -2.57
CA GLY A 48 11.99 8.67 -3.98
C GLY A 48 10.61 8.26 -4.50
N PRO A 49 10.54 7.78 -5.76
CA PRO A 49 9.31 7.29 -6.36
C PRO A 49 8.84 6.00 -5.68
N VAL A 50 7.56 5.92 -5.35
CA VAL A 50 6.96 4.74 -4.70
C VAL A 50 6.57 3.75 -5.78
N GLN A 51 7.58 3.07 -6.33
CA GLN A 51 7.45 2.14 -7.43
C GLN A 51 8.02 0.78 -7.07
N ASN A 52 7.15 -0.23 -7.05
CA ASN A 52 7.50 -1.59 -6.61
C ASN A 52 8.09 -1.64 -5.19
N GLU A 53 7.63 -0.76 -4.31
CA GLU A 53 8.09 -0.71 -2.94
C GLU A 53 7.47 -1.84 -2.11
N THR A 54 8.30 -2.55 -1.35
CA THR A 54 7.83 -3.68 -0.54
C THR A 54 7.16 -3.17 0.71
N ILE A 55 5.94 -3.63 0.95
CA ILE A 55 5.18 -3.22 2.12
C ILE A 55 5.49 -4.10 3.33
N SER A 56 5.71 -3.45 4.47
CA SER A 56 5.91 -4.11 5.77
C SER A 56 4.60 -4.19 6.53
N GLN A 57 3.87 -3.08 6.60
CA GLN A 57 2.68 -2.94 7.41
C GLN A 57 1.68 -1.96 6.79
N ILE A 58 0.39 -2.20 7.03
CA ILE A 58 -0.68 -1.21 6.83
C ILE A 58 -1.32 -0.93 8.18
N SER A 59 -1.54 0.35 8.48
CA SER A 59 -2.28 0.81 9.64
C SER A 59 -3.48 1.64 9.21
N HIS A 60 -4.62 1.44 9.87
CA HIS A 60 -5.84 2.19 9.62
C HIS A 60 -6.37 2.78 10.93
N THR A 61 -6.68 4.07 10.90
CA THR A 61 -7.32 4.79 12.00
C THR A 61 -8.67 5.29 11.54
N ASN A 62 -9.74 4.82 12.18
CA ASN A 62 -11.09 5.33 11.92
C ASN A 62 -11.21 6.79 12.37
N SER A 63 -12.11 7.54 11.73
CA SER A 63 -12.47 8.88 12.17
C SER A 63 -12.98 8.87 13.62
N TYR A 64 -12.52 9.83 14.42
CA TYR A 64 -12.95 9.98 15.81
C TYR A 64 -13.08 11.46 16.19
N THR A 65 -13.79 11.73 17.28
CA THR A 65 -13.83 13.09 17.85
C THR A 65 -12.75 13.20 18.92
N ASP A 66 -11.85 14.16 18.76
CA ASP A 66 -10.80 14.42 19.74
C ASP A 66 -11.35 15.16 20.98
N THR A 67 -10.55 15.20 22.05
CA THR A 67 -10.76 15.92 23.31
C THR A 67 -11.17 17.38 23.15
N ASN A 68 -10.82 18.02 22.03
CA ASN A 68 -11.22 19.38 21.67
C ASN A 68 -12.57 19.46 20.92
N ASN A 69 -13.34 18.38 20.87
CA ASN A 69 -14.60 18.28 20.15
C ASN A 69 -14.47 18.47 18.62
N GLN A 70 -13.28 18.22 18.08
CA GLN A 70 -12.98 18.30 16.65
C GLN A 70 -13.04 16.92 16.00
N LEU A 71 -13.64 16.85 14.81
CA LEU A 71 -13.67 15.64 14.00
C LEU A 71 -12.28 15.42 13.39
N VAL A 72 -11.64 14.32 13.76
CA VAL A 72 -10.41 13.83 13.13
C VAL A 72 -10.83 12.85 12.02
N PRO A 73 -10.46 13.11 10.76
CA PRO A 73 -10.79 12.23 9.63
C PRO A 73 -10.06 10.87 9.74
N SER A 74 -10.59 9.86 9.06
CA SER A 74 -9.94 8.54 8.97
C SER A 74 -8.60 8.66 8.24
N THR A 75 -7.61 7.88 8.66
CA THR A 75 -6.28 7.84 8.04
C THR A 75 -5.84 6.41 7.74
N LEU A 76 -5.06 6.25 6.68
CA LEU A 76 -4.46 4.99 6.24
C LEU A 76 -2.96 5.22 6.05
N THR A 77 -2.14 4.48 6.78
CA THR A 77 -0.68 4.58 6.68
C THR A 77 -0.10 3.29 6.12
N LEU A 78 0.65 3.41 5.03
CA LEU A 78 1.47 2.35 4.45
C LEU A 78 2.90 2.51 4.99
N TYR A 79 3.45 1.45 5.57
CA TYR A 79 4.84 1.39 6.00
C TYR A 79 5.61 0.47 5.05
N PHE A 80 6.69 0.99 4.48
CA PHE A 80 7.55 0.28 3.56
C PHE A 80 8.76 -0.32 4.29
N ASN A 81 9.45 -1.27 3.65
CA ASN A 81 10.62 -1.94 4.24
C ASN A 81 11.85 -1.04 4.38
N ASP A 82 11.87 0.11 3.71
CA ASP A 82 12.94 1.12 3.80
C ASP A 82 12.73 2.12 4.96
N ASP A 83 11.85 1.77 5.92
CA ASP A 83 11.40 2.60 7.04
C ASP A 83 10.65 3.88 6.63
N THR A 84 10.31 4.04 5.35
CA THR A 84 9.47 5.14 4.89
C THR A 84 7.99 4.82 5.08
N SER A 85 7.16 5.86 5.14
CA SER A 85 5.72 5.67 5.23
C SER A 85 4.96 6.75 4.47
N ILE A 86 3.77 6.40 4.02
CA ILE A 86 2.81 7.32 3.40
C ILE A 86 1.52 7.24 4.16
N THR A 87 1.04 8.38 4.62
CA THR A 87 -0.27 8.51 5.25
C THR A 87 -1.24 9.18 4.28
N VAL A 88 -2.42 8.59 4.15
CA VAL A 88 -3.53 9.10 3.35
C VAL A 88 -4.68 9.41 4.28
N THR A 89 -5.13 10.66 4.25
CA THR A 89 -6.26 11.14 5.02
C THR A 89 -7.48 11.21 4.13
N ASP A 90 -8.62 10.73 4.63
CA ASP A 90 -9.87 10.74 3.88
C ASP A 90 -10.25 12.17 3.45
N GLY A 91 -10.50 12.36 2.15
CA GLY A 91 -10.88 13.64 1.57
C GLY A 91 -9.75 14.66 1.38
N VAL A 92 -8.50 14.35 1.74
CA VAL A 92 -7.35 15.26 1.56
C VAL A 92 -6.49 14.80 0.40
N GLU A 93 -5.87 13.62 0.51
CA GLU A 93 -5.04 13.06 -0.54
C GLU A 93 -5.83 12.08 -1.42
N ASN A 94 -5.54 12.12 -2.71
CA ASN A 94 -6.07 11.17 -3.67
C ASN A 94 -4.89 10.43 -4.32
N TYR A 95 -4.65 9.22 -3.87
CA TYR A 95 -3.67 8.31 -4.46
C TYR A 95 -4.36 7.05 -4.97
N TRP A 96 -3.71 6.39 -5.92
CA TRP A 96 -4.15 5.13 -6.48
C TRP A 96 -3.03 4.12 -6.39
N TYR A 97 -3.34 2.87 -6.05
CA TYR A 97 -2.36 1.82 -5.86
C TYR A 97 -2.53 0.68 -6.85
N VAL A 98 -1.43 -0.03 -7.04
CA VAL A 98 -1.38 -1.33 -7.71
C VAL A 98 -0.56 -2.28 -6.85
N LEU A 99 -1.14 -3.43 -6.55
CA LEU A 99 -0.46 -4.53 -5.90
C LEU A 99 0.22 -5.41 -6.94
N SER A 100 1.45 -5.81 -6.67
CA SER A 100 2.14 -6.84 -7.44
C SER A 100 2.75 -7.87 -6.49
N GLY A 101 2.63 -9.15 -6.83
CA GLY A 101 3.29 -10.21 -6.08
C GLY A 101 4.73 -10.40 -6.54
N ILE A 102 5.66 -10.57 -5.61
CA ILE A 102 7.04 -10.98 -5.90
C ILE A 102 7.04 -12.48 -6.07
N VAL A 103 7.23 -12.98 -7.29
CA VAL A 103 7.17 -14.43 -7.60
C VAL A 103 8.23 -15.19 -6.81
N PHE A 104 7.81 -16.27 -6.14
CA PHE A 104 8.75 -17.15 -5.48
C PHE A 104 9.64 -17.87 -6.51
N GLN A 105 10.94 -17.64 -6.45
CA GLN A 105 11.92 -18.37 -7.28
C GLN A 105 12.62 -19.43 -6.42
N PRO A 106 12.38 -20.74 -6.65
CA PRO A 106 13.13 -21.78 -5.97
C PRO A 106 14.61 -21.70 -6.37
N ARG A 107 15.50 -21.79 -5.38
CA ARG A 107 16.95 -21.85 -5.66
C ARG A 107 17.24 -23.13 -6.43
N SER A 108 17.67 -23.02 -7.69
CA SER A 108 18.20 -24.16 -8.43
C SER A 108 19.64 -24.39 -7.98
N PHE A 109 19.88 -25.45 -7.24
CA PHE A 109 21.23 -25.97 -7.10
C PHE A 109 21.52 -26.74 -8.38
N GLY A 110 22.29 -26.12 -9.29
CA GLY A 110 22.76 -26.82 -10.48
C GLY A 110 23.55 -28.05 -10.06
N THR A 111 23.17 -29.23 -10.56
CA THR A 111 24.01 -30.42 -10.51
C THR A 111 25.27 -30.13 -11.33
N ALA A 112 26.41 -30.07 -10.65
CA ALA A 112 27.74 -30.00 -11.27
C ALA A 112 28.05 -31.24 -12.11
#